data_AF-A0A9P9M2M7-F1
#
_entry.id   AF-A0A9P9M2M7-F1
#
_cell.length_a   1.000
_cell.length_b   1.000
_cell.length_c   1.000
_cell.angle_alpha   90.00
_cell.angle_beta   90.00
_cell.angle_gamma   90.00
#
_symmetry.space_group_name_H-M   'P 1'
#
loop_
_entity.id
_entity.type
_entity.pdbx_description
1 polymer ?
#
loop_
_entity_poly.entity_id
_entity_poly.type
_entity_poly.pdbx_seq_one_letter_code
_entity_poly.pdbx_strand_id
1 'polypeptide(L)'
;MKTFTSLALVAGANAIVTRWAPCCFHLSASGAVTGTVGQLDDGQNRISGPLSPALFCIADGAITDAHGRGCIISPGITQYQCDSGVPPAPGFSVGCDGTVAYNGLTTFWECQTGDRGTANIYIHPGGTNCGQITLKADSCFAGCPPHPAPPSPPSSCPANLNGQWEFPHLIVPIDYTTPNIPAGTSYFGEVSSTISSIYNFDIPTSDAGKTCSLIFLFPSQAQLTTSSYTFSGNGGISFSQLDGIATNSTTYATAPGEKTSYGVTAVSPGNSYTIASFLCPAGQAVSYELKAVGDTYLRDFQDWNPSPIGVYITKC
;
A
#
# COMPACT_ATOMS: atom_id res chain seq x y z
N MET A 1 -81.12 -16.20 21.28
CA MET A 1 -79.76 -15.66 21.44
C MET A 1 -78.78 -16.81 21.48
N LYS A 2 -77.90 -16.92 20.48
CA LYS A 2 -76.58 -17.57 20.55
C LYS A 2 -75.87 -17.25 19.23
N THR A 3 -74.73 -16.62 19.37
CA THR A 3 -73.93 -15.99 18.32
C THR A 3 -72.59 -16.72 18.23
N PHE A 4 -71.89 -16.54 17.10
CA PHE A 4 -70.46 -16.79 16.85
C PHE A 4 -70.08 -18.25 16.48
N THR A 5 -69.07 -18.55 15.66
CA THR A 5 -67.99 -17.73 15.09
C THR A 5 -67.43 -18.45 13.86
N SER A 6 -67.10 -17.70 12.80
CA SER A 6 -66.32 -18.19 11.66
C SER A 6 -64.86 -18.39 12.06
N LEU A 7 -64.30 -19.59 11.83
CA LEU A 7 -62.86 -19.84 11.94
C LEU A 7 -62.22 -19.63 10.56
N ALA A 8 -61.42 -18.58 10.41
CA ALA A 8 -60.56 -18.40 9.24
C ALA A 8 -59.17 -18.97 9.56
N LEU A 9 -58.74 -19.99 8.82
CA LEU A 9 -57.34 -20.43 8.79
C LEU A 9 -56.52 -19.42 7.99
N VAL A 10 -55.67 -18.65 8.67
CA VAL A 10 -54.63 -17.85 8.02
C VAL A 10 -53.39 -18.71 7.90
N ALA A 11 -53.10 -19.18 6.68
CA ALA A 11 -51.82 -19.79 6.36
C ALA A 11 -50.76 -18.69 6.29
N GLY A 12 -49.90 -18.59 7.30
CA GLY A 12 -48.72 -17.73 7.27
C GLY A 12 -47.68 -18.30 6.33
N ALA A 13 -47.48 -17.66 5.18
CA ALA A 13 -46.33 -17.93 4.33
C ALA A 13 -45.09 -17.33 5.01
N ASN A 14 -44.24 -18.17 5.59
CA ASN A 14 -42.88 -17.76 5.92
C ASN A 14 -42.13 -17.56 4.59
N ALA A 15 -41.90 -16.30 4.22
CA ALA A 15 -41.00 -15.99 3.13
C ALA A 15 -39.59 -16.49 3.51
N ILE A 16 -39.12 -17.51 2.80
CA ILE A 16 -37.71 -17.92 2.85
C ILE A 16 -36.94 -16.76 2.21
N VAL A 17 -36.35 -15.90 3.03
CA VAL A 17 -35.30 -14.99 2.58
C VAL A 17 -34.15 -15.90 2.16
N THR A 18 -33.89 -15.98 0.87
CA THR A 18 -32.66 -16.57 0.34
C THR A 18 -31.51 -15.75 0.89
N ARG A 19 -30.96 -16.14 2.04
CA ARG A 19 -29.72 -15.57 2.57
C ARG A 19 -28.64 -15.92 1.56
N TRP A 20 -28.09 -14.90 0.91
CA TRP A 20 -26.96 -15.12 0.00
C TRP A 20 -25.84 -15.75 0.82
N ALA A 21 -25.21 -16.79 0.28
CA ALA A 21 -24.06 -17.39 0.95
C ALA A 21 -23.02 -16.29 1.18
N PRO A 22 -22.45 -16.17 2.39
CA PRO A 22 -21.50 -15.12 2.68
C PRO A 22 -20.29 -15.27 1.75
N CYS A 23 -19.86 -14.16 1.15
CA CYS A 23 -18.65 -14.16 0.33
C CYS A 23 -17.45 -13.85 1.21
N CYS A 24 -16.39 -14.66 1.11
CA CYS A 24 -15.20 -14.51 1.94
C CYS A 24 -13.98 -13.96 1.17
N PHE A 25 -13.16 -13.19 1.88
CA PHE A 25 -12.02 -12.44 1.36
C PHE A 25 -10.99 -12.20 2.48
N HIS A 26 -9.75 -11.90 2.10
CA HIS A 26 -8.74 -11.31 2.98
C HIS A 26 -8.66 -9.81 2.74
N LEU A 27 -8.18 -9.08 3.75
CA LEU A 27 -7.99 -7.65 3.69
C LEU A 27 -6.49 -7.30 3.59
N SER A 28 -6.18 -6.33 2.75
CA SER A 28 -4.90 -5.62 2.75
C SER A 28 -5.14 -4.12 2.93
N ALA A 29 -4.15 -3.45 3.52
CA ALA A 29 -4.10 -2.01 3.68
C ALA A 29 -3.01 -1.42 2.78
N SER A 30 -3.26 -0.24 2.25
CA SER A 30 -2.29 0.60 1.52
C SER A 30 -2.46 2.06 1.92
N GLY A 31 -1.37 2.84 1.89
CA GLY A 31 -1.34 4.24 2.33
C GLY A 31 -0.24 4.45 3.35
N ALA A 32 -0.54 5.14 4.45
CA ALA A 32 0.42 5.41 5.53
C ALA A 32 1.11 4.16 6.09
N VAL A 33 0.40 3.03 6.11
CA VAL A 33 0.96 1.69 6.31
C VAL A 33 0.47 0.77 5.19
N THR A 34 1.36 -0.10 4.70
CA THR A 34 1.04 -1.14 3.73
C THR A 34 1.27 -2.52 4.34
N GLY A 35 0.31 -3.43 4.18
CA GLY A 35 0.42 -4.78 4.73
C GLY A 35 -0.91 -5.54 4.71
N THR A 36 -0.88 -6.81 5.10
CA THR A 36 -2.09 -7.62 5.30
C THR A 36 -2.77 -7.26 6.62
N VAL A 37 -4.08 -7.44 6.68
CA VAL A 37 -4.85 -7.33 7.92
C VAL A 37 -4.94 -8.70 8.57
N GLY A 38 -4.36 -8.82 9.76
CA GLY A 38 -4.51 -9.96 10.66
C GLY A 38 -5.45 -9.65 11.82
N GLN A 39 -5.70 -10.64 12.66
CA GLN A 39 -6.48 -10.50 13.89
C GLN A 39 -5.71 -11.02 15.09
N LEU A 40 -5.89 -10.36 16.23
CA LEU A 40 -5.56 -10.93 17.54
C LEU A 40 -6.62 -11.96 17.96
N ASP A 41 -6.28 -12.80 18.94
CA ASP A 41 -7.18 -13.86 19.44
C ASP A 41 -8.51 -13.29 19.98
N ASP A 42 -8.51 -12.05 20.49
CA ASP A 42 -9.71 -11.36 20.96
C ASP A 42 -10.58 -10.77 19.84
N GLY A 43 -10.04 -10.66 18.62
CA GLY A 43 -10.75 -10.22 17.41
C GLY A 43 -10.46 -8.79 16.97
N GLN A 44 -9.51 -8.12 17.63
CA GLN A 44 -8.99 -6.86 17.14
C GLN A 44 -8.26 -7.04 15.80
N ASN A 45 -8.65 -6.24 14.82
CA ASN A 45 -8.00 -6.21 13.52
C ASN A 45 -6.71 -5.36 13.60
N ARG A 46 -5.63 -5.87 13.00
CA ARG A 46 -4.31 -5.23 12.98
C ARG A 46 -3.70 -5.25 11.59
N ILE A 47 -3.01 -4.18 11.22
CA ILE A 47 -2.20 -4.13 10.00
C ILE A 47 -0.75 -4.45 10.36
N SER A 48 -0.11 -5.29 9.53
CA SER A 48 1.30 -5.67 9.67
C SER A 48 1.61 -6.47 10.95
N GLY A 49 2.90 -6.72 11.20
CA GLY A 49 3.38 -7.55 12.31
C GLY A 49 3.37 -9.05 12.02
N PRO A 50 3.61 -9.92 13.02
CA PRO A 50 3.73 -11.38 12.83
C PRO A 50 2.38 -12.10 12.66
N LEU A 51 1.31 -11.36 12.41
CA LEU A 51 -0.05 -11.92 12.34
C LEU A 51 -0.29 -12.52 10.95
N SER A 52 -0.87 -13.72 10.92
CA SER A 52 -1.34 -14.29 9.66
C SER A 52 -2.55 -13.49 9.15
N PRO A 53 -2.72 -13.37 7.82
CA PRO A 53 -3.90 -12.73 7.24
C PRO A 53 -5.19 -13.35 7.77
N ALA A 54 -6.13 -12.51 8.21
CA ALA A 54 -7.42 -12.95 8.71
C ALA A 54 -8.41 -13.14 7.55
N LEU A 55 -9.26 -14.16 7.65
CA LEU A 55 -10.36 -14.38 6.72
C LEU A 55 -11.61 -13.65 7.22
N PHE A 56 -12.22 -12.86 6.34
CA PHE A 56 -13.45 -12.14 6.56
C PHE A 56 -14.52 -12.63 5.59
N CYS A 57 -15.78 -12.56 5.99
CA CYS A 57 -16.91 -12.91 5.14
C CYS A 57 -17.99 -11.83 5.23
N ILE A 58 -18.44 -11.32 4.08
CA ILE A 58 -19.49 -10.31 3.97
C ILE A 58 -20.80 -10.93 3.46
N ALA A 59 -21.90 -10.57 4.12
CA ALA A 59 -23.26 -10.85 3.67
C ALA A 59 -24.15 -9.66 4.07
N ASP A 60 -25.04 -9.24 3.15
CA ASP A 60 -26.01 -8.16 3.41
C ASP A 60 -25.38 -6.87 3.97
N GLY A 61 -24.16 -6.54 3.52
CA GLY A 61 -23.43 -5.34 3.94
C GLY A 61 -22.85 -5.39 5.36
N ALA A 62 -22.72 -6.58 5.94
CA ALA A 62 -22.16 -6.81 7.26
C ALA A 62 -21.03 -7.85 7.20
N ILE A 63 -19.94 -7.63 7.94
CA ILE A 63 -18.75 -8.49 7.91
C ILE A 63 -18.68 -9.35 9.18
N THR A 64 -18.30 -10.61 9.01
CA THR A 64 -17.91 -11.54 10.09
C THR A 64 -16.50 -12.05 9.85
N ASP A 65 -15.80 -12.50 10.89
CA ASP A 65 -14.51 -13.16 10.74
C ASP A 65 -14.63 -14.70 10.67
N ALA A 66 -13.50 -15.38 10.54
CA ALA A 66 -13.41 -16.85 10.47
C ALA A 66 -14.01 -17.59 11.67
N HIS A 67 -14.11 -16.93 12.83
CA HIS A 67 -14.70 -17.49 14.06
C HIS A 67 -16.20 -17.15 14.17
N GLY A 68 -16.77 -16.46 13.16
CA GLY A 68 -18.16 -16.02 13.16
C GLY A 68 -18.41 -14.81 14.07
N ARG A 69 -17.36 -14.10 14.51
CA ARG A 69 -17.52 -12.87 15.29
C ARG A 69 -17.99 -11.75 14.38
N GLY A 70 -18.98 -10.98 14.82
CA GLY A 70 -19.46 -9.84 14.06
C GLY A 70 -18.47 -8.69 14.09
N CYS A 71 -18.10 -8.21 12.91
CA CYS A 71 -17.25 -7.04 12.80
C CYS A 71 -18.06 -5.76 12.96
N ILE A 72 -17.53 -4.84 13.75
CA ILE A 72 -18.17 -3.59 14.13
C ILE A 72 -17.21 -2.41 13.96
N ILE A 73 -17.80 -1.22 13.96
CA ILE A 73 -17.10 0.00 14.33
C ILE A 73 -17.41 0.28 15.80
N SER A 74 -16.42 0.13 16.67
CA SER A 74 -16.60 0.23 18.12
C SER A 74 -17.16 1.60 18.50
N PRO A 75 -18.31 1.65 19.20
CA PRO A 75 -18.91 2.92 19.63
C PRO A 75 -17.93 3.75 20.47
N GLY A 76 -17.84 5.05 20.18
CA GLY A 76 -17.02 6.01 20.95
C GLY A 76 -15.54 6.08 20.57
N ILE A 77 -14.94 4.99 20.07
CA ILE A 77 -13.52 4.98 19.63
C ILE A 77 -13.35 4.74 18.13
N THR A 78 -14.41 4.36 17.42
CA THR A 78 -14.45 4.24 15.95
C THR A 78 -13.51 3.20 15.34
N GLN A 79 -13.03 2.26 16.16
CA GLN A 79 -12.13 1.18 15.76
C GLN A 79 -12.89 0.11 14.98
N TYR A 80 -12.30 -0.40 13.91
CA TYR A 80 -12.80 -1.55 13.17
C TYR A 80 -12.24 -2.85 13.77
N GLN A 81 -13.10 -3.67 14.36
CA GLN A 81 -12.73 -4.94 15.02
C GLN A 81 -13.88 -5.96 14.95
N CYS A 82 -13.62 -7.23 15.28
CA CYS A 82 -14.62 -8.28 15.26
C CYS A 82 -14.77 -8.93 16.64
N ASP A 83 -15.83 -8.57 17.36
CA ASP A 83 -15.97 -8.87 18.78
C ASP A 83 -16.81 -10.14 19.00
N SER A 84 -16.42 -10.94 20.00
CA SER A 84 -17.14 -12.16 20.35
C SER A 84 -18.55 -11.87 20.87
N GLY A 85 -19.54 -12.59 20.33
CA GLY A 85 -20.95 -12.44 20.72
C GLY A 85 -21.62 -11.15 20.21
N VAL A 86 -20.93 -10.35 19.40
CA VAL A 86 -21.48 -9.12 18.83
C VAL A 86 -22.04 -9.41 17.43
N PRO A 87 -23.29 -8.98 17.11
CA PRO A 87 -23.82 -9.06 15.75
C PRO A 87 -22.99 -8.21 14.76
N PRO A 88 -22.78 -8.67 13.52
CA PRO A 88 -22.02 -7.90 12.55
C PRO A 88 -22.75 -6.60 12.20
N ALA A 89 -22.03 -5.48 12.26
CA ALA A 89 -22.60 -4.18 11.98
C ALA A 89 -22.86 -4.03 10.46
N PRO A 90 -24.02 -3.49 10.05
CA PRO A 90 -24.26 -3.16 8.65
C PRO A 90 -23.48 -1.92 8.24
N GLY A 91 -23.39 -1.68 6.93
CA GLY A 91 -22.78 -0.48 6.35
C GLY A 91 -21.46 -0.75 5.62
N PHE A 92 -20.93 -1.96 5.69
CA PHE A 92 -19.81 -2.37 4.88
C PHE A 92 -20.22 -2.67 3.45
N SER A 93 -19.32 -2.38 2.51
CA SER A 93 -19.46 -2.75 1.12
C SER A 93 -18.09 -3.00 0.50
N VAL A 94 -18.06 -3.83 -0.54
CA VAL A 94 -16.87 -4.07 -1.37
C VAL A 94 -17.19 -3.53 -2.76
N GLY A 95 -16.45 -2.51 -3.19
CA GLY A 95 -16.55 -1.94 -4.52
C GLY A 95 -16.03 -2.91 -5.59
N CYS A 96 -16.39 -2.65 -6.86
CA CYS A 96 -15.99 -3.50 -7.98
C CYS A 96 -14.47 -3.63 -8.19
N ASP A 97 -13.70 -2.72 -7.62
CA ASP A 97 -12.24 -2.71 -7.63
C ASP A 97 -11.63 -3.35 -6.35
N GLY A 98 -12.46 -3.99 -5.53
CA GLY A 98 -12.09 -4.55 -4.23
C GLY A 98 -11.98 -3.53 -3.10
N THR A 99 -12.22 -2.23 -3.33
CA THR A 99 -12.15 -1.23 -2.24
C THR A 99 -13.25 -1.47 -1.23
N VAL A 100 -12.87 -1.62 0.04
CA VAL A 100 -13.84 -1.71 1.13
C VAL A 100 -14.27 -0.31 1.54
N ALA A 101 -15.57 -0.13 1.76
CA ALA A 101 -16.14 1.10 2.27
C ALA A 101 -17.04 0.82 3.47
N TYR A 102 -17.07 1.77 4.42
CA TYR A 102 -18.04 1.80 5.50
C TYR A 102 -18.93 3.03 5.36
N ASN A 103 -20.25 2.83 5.23
CA ASN A 103 -21.24 3.88 4.94
C ASN A 103 -20.85 4.78 3.74
N GLY A 104 -20.25 4.18 2.71
CA GLY A 104 -19.81 4.86 1.49
C GLY A 104 -18.46 5.57 1.59
N LEU A 105 -17.82 5.60 2.77
CA LEU A 105 -16.47 6.14 2.94
C LEU A 105 -15.43 5.03 2.72
N THR A 106 -14.47 5.29 1.84
CA THR A 106 -13.37 4.36 1.51
C THR A 106 -12.09 4.63 2.29
N THR A 107 -12.03 5.78 2.99
CA THR A 107 -10.88 6.18 3.80
C THR A 107 -10.99 5.60 5.19
N PHE A 108 -9.95 4.87 5.60
CA PHE A 108 -9.73 4.42 6.96
C PHE A 108 -8.46 5.07 7.51
N TRP A 109 -8.21 4.88 8.79
CA TRP A 109 -7.04 5.38 9.49
C TRP A 109 -6.33 4.22 10.17
N GLU A 110 -5.03 4.10 9.95
CA GLU A 110 -4.16 3.29 10.80
C GLU A 110 -3.68 4.16 11.94
N CYS A 111 -3.65 3.66 13.18
CA CYS A 111 -2.95 4.32 14.27
C CYS A 111 -2.01 3.32 14.95
N GLN A 112 -0.76 3.75 15.13
CA GLN A 112 0.30 2.96 15.74
C GLN A 112 -0.06 2.60 17.18
N THR A 113 0.13 1.32 17.55
CA THR A 113 -0.14 0.88 18.92
C THR A 113 1.11 0.81 19.79
N GLY A 114 2.29 0.94 19.19
CA GLY A 114 3.57 0.72 19.86
C GLY A 114 3.93 -0.75 20.07
N ASP A 115 3.06 -1.68 19.69
CA ASP A 115 3.27 -3.13 19.87
C ASP A 115 3.72 -3.79 18.57
N ARG A 116 5.00 -4.20 18.53
CA ARG A 116 5.59 -5.06 17.48
C ARG A 116 5.32 -4.58 16.04
N GLY A 117 5.24 -3.27 15.82
CA GLY A 117 5.00 -2.68 14.50
C GLY A 117 3.61 -2.95 13.92
N THR A 118 2.62 -3.19 14.79
CA THR A 118 1.21 -3.34 14.38
C THR A 118 0.44 -2.03 14.53
N ALA A 119 -0.54 -1.82 13.66
CA ALA A 119 -1.44 -0.67 13.73
C ALA A 119 -2.90 -1.11 13.86
N ASN A 120 -3.68 -0.39 14.66
CA ASN A 120 -5.14 -0.54 14.73
C ASN A 120 -5.81 0.16 13.54
N ILE A 121 -7.01 -0.27 13.18
CA ILE A 121 -7.79 0.29 12.06
C ILE A 121 -8.98 1.08 12.59
N TYR A 122 -9.23 2.27 12.07
CA TYR A 122 -10.33 3.14 12.46
C TYR A 122 -11.03 3.79 11.26
N ILE A 123 -12.27 4.25 11.45
CA ILE A 123 -12.95 5.12 10.46
C ILE A 123 -12.69 6.62 10.70
N HIS A 124 -12.24 6.98 11.90
CA HIS A 124 -11.73 8.32 12.25
C HIS A 124 -10.45 8.16 13.09
N PRO A 125 -9.52 9.14 13.10
CA PRO A 125 -8.32 9.05 13.94
C PRO A 125 -8.70 8.81 15.41
N GLY A 126 -8.28 7.67 15.97
CA GLY A 126 -8.69 7.22 17.31
C GLY A 126 -7.54 6.81 18.23
N GLY A 127 -6.29 7.06 17.82
CA GLY A 127 -5.08 6.66 18.54
C GLY A 127 -3.91 7.64 18.34
N THR A 128 -2.70 7.16 18.54
CA THR A 128 -1.46 7.92 18.35
C THR A 128 -0.87 7.70 16.96
N ASN A 129 -0.27 8.73 16.37
CA ASN A 129 0.42 8.69 15.07
C ASN A 129 -0.43 8.03 13.98
N CYS A 130 -1.61 8.60 13.73
CA CYS A 130 -2.52 8.06 12.74
C CYS A 130 -2.20 8.53 11.32
N GLY A 131 -2.35 7.64 10.35
CA GLY A 131 -2.22 7.94 8.93
C GLY A 131 -3.40 7.38 8.13
N GLN A 132 -3.68 8.00 6.98
CA GLN A 132 -4.76 7.53 6.12
C GLN A 132 -4.36 6.26 5.38
N ILE A 133 -5.30 5.32 5.30
CA ILE A 133 -5.17 4.08 4.57
C ILE A 133 -6.44 3.80 3.76
N THR A 134 -6.30 2.91 2.78
CA THR A 134 -7.42 2.27 2.06
C THR A 134 -7.36 0.77 2.32
N LEU A 135 -8.52 0.14 2.49
CA LEU A 135 -8.64 -1.31 2.63
C LEU A 135 -9.09 -1.95 1.30
N LYS A 136 -8.44 -3.04 0.92
CA LYS A 136 -8.74 -3.83 -0.28
C LYS A 136 -9.10 -5.26 0.11
N ALA A 137 -10.22 -5.74 -0.42
CA ALA A 137 -10.59 -7.14 -0.43
C ALA A 137 -9.97 -7.84 -1.64
N ASP A 138 -9.48 -9.07 -1.46
CA ASP A 138 -8.97 -9.92 -2.55
C ASP A 138 -10.08 -10.63 -3.35
N SER A 139 -11.32 -10.59 -2.86
CA SER A 139 -12.51 -11.23 -3.46
C SER A 139 -13.79 -10.42 -3.14
N CYS A 140 -14.96 -10.96 -3.47
CA CYS A 140 -16.28 -10.41 -3.12
C CYS A 140 -16.74 -9.17 -3.87
N PHE A 141 -16.23 -9.02 -5.09
CA PHE A 141 -16.65 -8.04 -6.08
C PHE A 141 -17.11 -8.70 -7.40
N ALA A 142 -17.39 -10.01 -7.37
CA ALA A 142 -17.92 -10.77 -8.50
C ALA A 142 -19.43 -10.47 -8.68
N GLY A 143 -19.82 -9.96 -9.85
CA GLY A 143 -21.21 -9.58 -10.15
C GLY A 143 -21.37 -8.15 -10.67
N CYS A 144 -20.31 -7.34 -10.67
CA CYS A 144 -20.31 -6.08 -11.38
C CYS A 144 -20.44 -6.31 -12.90
N PRO A 145 -21.17 -5.46 -13.64
CA PRO A 145 -21.07 -5.46 -15.11
C PRO A 145 -19.59 -5.41 -15.48
N PRO A 146 -19.16 -6.05 -16.58
CA PRO A 146 -17.76 -6.00 -17.00
C PRO A 146 -17.40 -4.52 -17.12
N HIS A 147 -16.68 -4.03 -16.12
CA HIS A 147 -15.96 -2.78 -16.25
C HIS A 147 -15.06 -3.00 -17.48
N PRO A 148 -14.81 -1.97 -18.32
CA PRO A 148 -13.68 -2.08 -19.23
C PRO A 148 -12.54 -2.64 -18.41
N ALA A 149 -11.98 -3.77 -18.84
CA ALA A 149 -10.92 -4.44 -18.10
C ALA A 149 -9.98 -3.33 -17.64
N PRO A 150 -9.61 -3.26 -16.34
CA PRO A 150 -8.53 -2.36 -15.96
C PRO A 150 -7.43 -2.60 -17.01
N PRO A 151 -6.92 -1.54 -17.66
CA PRO A 151 -5.92 -1.72 -18.70
C PRO A 151 -4.93 -2.73 -18.16
N SER A 152 -4.74 -3.83 -18.88
CA SER A 152 -3.91 -4.95 -18.43
C SER A 152 -2.71 -4.36 -17.71
N PRO A 153 -2.43 -4.71 -16.44
CA PRO A 153 -1.33 -4.10 -15.71
C PRO A 153 -0.15 -4.12 -16.68
N PRO A 154 0.40 -2.93 -17.01
CA PRO A 154 1.34 -2.82 -18.11
C PRO A 154 2.40 -3.88 -17.88
N SER A 155 2.65 -4.71 -18.90
CA SER A 155 3.58 -5.83 -18.78
C SER A 155 4.85 -5.32 -18.12
N SER A 156 5.13 -5.76 -16.89
CA SER A 156 6.23 -5.21 -16.11
C SER A 156 7.52 -5.49 -16.86
N CYS A 157 8.33 -4.46 -17.05
CA CYS A 157 9.64 -4.64 -17.64
C CYS A 157 10.53 -5.44 -16.68
N PRO A 158 11.46 -6.26 -17.17
CA PRO A 158 12.33 -7.04 -16.31
C PRO A 158 13.05 -6.14 -15.29
N ALA A 159 13.17 -6.62 -14.04
CA ALA A 159 13.96 -5.98 -13.00
C ALA A 159 15.47 -6.22 -13.19
N ASN A 160 15.98 -5.88 -14.37
CA ASN A 160 17.40 -5.97 -14.73
C ASN A 160 17.71 -5.01 -15.88
N LEU A 161 18.99 -4.80 -16.17
CA LEU A 161 19.44 -3.86 -17.19
C LEU A 161 19.72 -4.52 -18.56
N ASN A 162 19.10 -5.68 -18.87
CA ASN A 162 19.32 -6.40 -20.13
C ASN A 162 18.60 -5.79 -21.36
N GLY A 163 18.00 -4.60 -21.22
CA GLY A 163 17.21 -3.92 -22.24
C GLY A 163 17.47 -2.42 -22.28
N GLN A 164 16.48 -1.64 -22.70
CA GLN A 164 16.55 -0.19 -22.59
C GLN A 164 16.22 0.25 -21.16
N TRP A 165 16.99 1.19 -20.63
CA TRP A 165 16.83 1.71 -19.29
C TRP A 165 17.32 3.15 -19.19
N GLU A 166 16.94 3.84 -18.13
CA GLU A 166 17.45 5.15 -17.70
C GLU A 166 18.08 5.04 -16.32
N PHE A 167 19.18 5.77 -16.13
CA PHE A 167 19.79 6.03 -14.83
C PHE A 167 19.32 7.39 -14.32
N PRO A 168 19.40 7.66 -13.00
CA PRO A 168 19.04 8.97 -12.49
C PRO A 168 20.03 10.04 -12.96
N HIS A 169 19.52 11.14 -13.53
CA HIS A 169 20.32 12.29 -13.93
C HIS A 169 20.60 13.26 -12.78
N LEU A 170 19.89 13.10 -11.65
CA LEU A 170 20.14 13.82 -10.42
C LEU A 170 19.74 12.95 -9.22
N ILE A 171 20.59 12.91 -8.20
CA ILE A 171 20.26 12.35 -6.88
C ILE A 171 20.45 13.47 -5.85
N VAL A 172 19.43 13.76 -5.06
CA VAL A 172 19.46 14.79 -4.01
C VAL A 172 19.04 14.17 -2.69
N PRO A 173 19.95 14.11 -1.69
CA PRO A 173 19.58 13.77 -0.34
C PRO A 173 18.90 14.97 0.33
N ILE A 174 17.83 14.71 1.07
CA ILE A 174 17.15 15.69 1.91
C ILE A 174 17.12 15.20 3.35
N ASP A 175 17.40 16.09 4.30
CA ASP A 175 17.53 15.76 5.72
C ASP A 175 16.53 16.59 6.54
N TYR A 176 15.63 15.92 7.27
CA TYR A 176 14.62 16.62 8.06
C TYR A 176 15.23 17.38 9.25
N THR A 177 16.42 16.99 9.71
CA THR A 177 17.10 17.65 10.85
C THR A 177 17.71 18.98 10.44
N THR A 178 17.97 19.17 9.14
CA THR A 178 18.50 20.40 8.56
C THR A 178 17.63 20.89 7.39
N PRO A 179 16.34 21.19 7.63
CA PRO A 179 15.33 21.17 6.57
C PRO A 179 15.46 22.28 5.51
N ASN A 180 16.28 23.31 5.78
CA ASN A 180 16.53 24.43 4.87
C ASN A 180 17.95 24.39 4.26
N ILE A 181 18.73 23.33 4.50
CA ILE A 181 20.08 23.19 3.97
C ILE A 181 20.04 22.28 2.74
N PRO A 182 20.40 22.76 1.55
CA PRO A 182 20.52 21.90 0.39
C PRO A 182 21.81 21.09 0.50
N ALA A 183 21.69 19.75 0.44
CA ALA A 183 22.86 18.88 0.41
C ALA A 183 23.58 18.92 -0.94
N GLY A 184 22.88 19.35 -1.99
CA GLY A 184 23.41 19.37 -3.36
C GLY A 184 23.20 18.04 -4.08
N THR A 185 23.90 17.89 -5.22
CA THR A 185 23.91 16.63 -5.96
C THR A 185 24.72 15.57 -5.22
N SER A 186 24.27 14.33 -5.31
CA SER A 186 24.94 13.15 -4.79
C SER A 186 25.14 12.12 -5.92
N TYR A 187 26.07 11.19 -5.69
CA TYR A 187 26.15 9.93 -6.44
C TYR A 187 25.66 8.74 -5.61
N PHE A 188 25.23 9.01 -4.39
CA PHE A 188 24.79 8.02 -3.43
C PHE A 188 23.31 8.16 -3.16
N GLY A 189 22.61 7.04 -3.21
CA GLY A 189 21.35 6.87 -2.53
C GLY A 189 21.58 6.76 -1.03
N GLU A 190 20.79 7.47 -0.24
CA GLU A 190 20.78 7.34 1.21
C GLU A 190 19.35 7.40 1.75
N VAL A 191 19.00 6.40 2.55
CA VAL A 191 17.80 6.39 3.37
C VAL A 191 18.16 6.04 4.81
N SER A 192 17.66 6.83 5.73
CA SER A 192 17.82 6.64 7.17
C SER A 192 16.60 7.15 7.91
N SER A 193 16.61 7.11 9.24
CA SER A 193 15.57 7.77 10.03
C SER A 193 15.46 9.26 9.75
N THR A 194 16.53 9.91 9.24
CA THR A 194 16.58 11.36 9.00
C THR A 194 16.69 11.79 7.55
N ILE A 195 17.24 10.92 6.70
CA ILE A 195 17.57 11.24 5.31
C ILE A 195 16.66 10.44 4.38
N SER A 196 16.12 11.11 3.37
CA SER A 196 15.57 10.48 2.17
C SER A 196 16.32 10.96 0.93
N SER A 197 16.22 10.21 -0.16
CA SER A 197 16.88 10.56 -1.43
C SER A 197 15.87 10.69 -2.55
N ILE A 198 15.98 11.79 -3.30
CA ILE A 198 15.17 12.07 -4.49
C ILE A 198 16.01 11.79 -5.74
N TYR A 199 15.42 11.06 -6.69
CA TYR A 199 16.03 10.67 -7.96
C TYR A 199 15.25 11.27 -9.11
N ASN A 200 15.91 12.03 -9.98
CA ASN A 200 15.30 12.52 -11.21
C ASN A 200 15.70 11.67 -12.41
N PHE A 201 14.75 11.43 -13.29
CA PHE A 201 14.96 10.80 -14.58
C PHE A 201 14.39 11.70 -15.67
N ASP A 202 15.10 11.76 -16.80
CA ASP A 202 14.56 12.38 -18.01
C ASP A 202 14.15 11.26 -18.97
N ILE A 203 12.86 11.17 -19.29
CA ILE A 203 12.36 10.11 -20.17
C ILE A 203 12.32 10.62 -21.61
N PRO A 204 13.08 10.02 -22.55
CA PRO A 204 13.09 10.43 -23.94
C PRO A 204 11.70 10.43 -24.60
N THR A 205 11.44 11.38 -25.49
CA THR A 205 10.19 11.43 -26.28
C THR A 205 9.99 10.18 -27.13
N SER A 206 11.07 9.50 -27.53
CA SER A 206 11.04 8.24 -28.27
C SER A 206 10.42 7.07 -27.51
N ASP A 207 10.18 7.21 -26.20
CA ASP A 207 9.55 6.18 -25.37
C ASP A 207 8.03 6.34 -25.28
N ALA A 208 7.44 7.24 -26.07
CA ALA A 208 5.99 7.39 -26.16
C ALA A 208 5.33 6.05 -26.54
N GLY A 209 4.34 5.65 -25.75
CA GLY A 209 3.61 4.39 -25.94
C GLY A 209 4.31 3.14 -25.38
N LYS A 210 5.51 3.26 -24.81
CA LYS A 210 6.17 2.17 -24.07
C LYS A 210 5.69 2.12 -22.61
N THR A 211 5.91 0.97 -21.99
CA THR A 211 5.89 0.75 -20.55
C THR A 211 7.25 1.06 -19.95
N CYS A 212 7.23 1.76 -18.83
CA CYS A 212 8.37 2.01 -17.97
C CYS A 212 8.15 1.32 -16.62
N SER A 213 9.20 0.73 -16.06
CA SER A 213 9.17 0.18 -14.70
C SER A 213 10.22 0.86 -13.85
N LEU A 214 9.81 1.44 -12.71
CA LEU A 214 10.74 1.88 -11.68
C LEU A 214 11.23 0.62 -10.96
N ILE A 215 12.54 0.44 -10.95
CA ILE A 215 13.18 -0.73 -10.33
C ILE A 215 14.24 -0.29 -9.33
N PHE A 216 14.45 -1.13 -8.32
CA PHE A 216 15.55 -1.02 -7.37
C PHE A 216 16.38 -2.29 -7.41
N LEU A 217 17.66 -2.16 -7.74
CA LEU A 217 18.60 -3.26 -7.86
C LEU A 217 19.48 -3.27 -6.62
N PHE A 218 19.46 -4.40 -5.89
CA PHE A 218 20.20 -4.53 -4.64
C PHE A 218 20.99 -5.83 -4.60
N PRO A 219 22.11 -5.92 -5.35
CA PRO A 219 22.94 -7.11 -5.37
C PRO A 219 23.61 -7.33 -4.00
N SER A 220 24.10 -8.54 -3.77
CA SER A 220 24.95 -8.83 -2.62
C SER A 220 26.30 -8.10 -2.77
N GLN A 221 26.94 -7.75 -1.65
CA GLN A 221 28.23 -7.08 -1.65
C GLN A 221 29.32 -7.82 -2.47
N ALA A 222 29.25 -9.15 -2.53
CA ALA A 222 30.20 -9.98 -3.29
C ALA A 222 30.01 -9.89 -4.82
N GLN A 223 28.86 -9.41 -5.29
CA GLN A 223 28.59 -9.20 -6.71
C GLN A 223 29.08 -7.83 -7.20
N LEU A 224 29.37 -6.90 -6.28
CA LEU A 224 29.81 -5.55 -6.61
C LEU A 224 31.32 -5.50 -6.85
N THR A 225 31.72 -4.75 -7.88
CA THR A 225 33.15 -4.54 -8.21
C THR A 225 33.56 -3.08 -8.05
N THR A 226 32.74 -2.17 -8.56
CA THR A 226 33.02 -0.72 -8.60
C THR A 226 32.13 0.09 -7.65
N SER A 227 31.24 -0.61 -6.93
CA SER A 227 30.32 -0.01 -5.95
C SER A 227 30.37 -0.77 -4.62
N SER A 228 29.73 -0.19 -3.61
CA SER A 228 29.54 -0.77 -2.28
C SER A 228 28.33 -0.13 -1.62
N TYR A 229 27.80 -0.79 -0.61
CA TYR A 229 26.74 -0.22 0.22
C TYR A 229 27.00 -0.46 1.70
N THR A 230 26.39 0.40 2.53
CA THR A 230 26.19 0.12 3.95
C THR A 230 24.69 -0.11 4.15
N PHE A 231 24.32 -1.22 4.81
CA PHE A 231 22.93 -1.59 5.04
C PHE A 231 22.72 -2.16 6.44
N SER A 232 21.66 -1.73 7.12
CA SER A 232 21.22 -2.27 8.41
C SER A 232 19.73 -2.04 8.64
N GLY A 233 19.17 -2.69 9.67
CA GLY A 233 17.76 -2.57 10.03
C GLY A 233 16.85 -3.55 9.28
N ASN A 234 15.55 -3.26 9.29
CA ASN A 234 14.50 -4.14 8.76
C ASN A 234 14.38 -4.15 7.23
N GLY A 235 15.04 -3.25 6.51
CA GLY A 235 15.00 -3.14 5.05
C GLY A 235 13.74 -2.48 4.47
N GLY A 236 12.83 -1.95 5.27
CA GLY A 236 11.66 -1.23 4.78
C GLY A 236 12.03 0.10 4.11
N ILE A 237 11.73 0.23 2.82
CA ILE A 237 11.86 1.49 2.07
C ILE A 237 10.51 1.82 1.42
N SER A 238 9.98 3.01 1.69
CA SER A 238 8.85 3.57 0.96
C SER A 238 9.32 4.24 -0.33
N PHE A 239 8.62 3.97 -1.42
CA PHE A 239 8.89 4.55 -2.74
C PHE A 239 7.71 5.41 -3.17
N SER A 240 7.98 6.58 -3.71
CA SER A 240 6.92 7.46 -4.22
C SER A 240 7.37 8.22 -5.48
N GLN A 241 6.41 8.56 -6.33
CA GLN A 241 6.58 9.58 -7.36
C GLN A 241 6.21 10.94 -6.76
N LEU A 242 6.99 11.97 -7.08
CA LEU A 242 6.74 13.33 -6.64
C LEU A 242 5.90 14.14 -7.66
N ASP A 243 5.26 15.20 -7.17
CA ASP A 243 4.40 16.10 -7.97
C ASP A 243 5.16 17.23 -8.67
N GLY A 244 6.47 17.30 -8.48
CA GLY A 244 7.39 18.24 -9.10
C GLY A 244 8.78 17.65 -9.28
N ILE A 245 9.69 18.45 -9.83
CA ILE A 245 11.05 18.03 -10.16
C ILE A 245 12.04 18.62 -9.17
N ALA A 246 12.84 17.78 -8.52
CA ALA A 246 13.90 18.24 -7.63
C ALA A 246 15.02 18.95 -8.41
N THR A 247 15.72 19.87 -7.75
CA THR A 247 16.89 20.54 -8.28
C THR A 247 18.07 20.35 -7.32
N ASN A 248 19.28 20.73 -7.72
CA ASN A 248 20.44 20.71 -6.83
C ASN A 248 20.29 21.60 -5.59
N SER A 249 19.30 22.50 -5.54
CA SER A 249 18.99 23.34 -4.39
C SER A 249 17.82 22.83 -3.57
N THR A 250 17.24 21.68 -3.91
CA THR A 250 16.14 21.10 -3.13
C THR A 250 16.62 20.74 -1.73
N THR A 251 15.78 21.08 -0.76
CA THR A 251 15.94 20.79 0.67
C THR A 251 14.73 19.99 1.15
N TYR A 252 14.76 19.47 2.38
CA TYR A 252 13.57 18.81 2.94
C TYR A 252 12.34 19.74 2.95
N ALA A 253 12.50 21.02 3.32
CA ALA A 253 11.41 22.00 3.36
C ALA A 253 10.88 22.41 1.98
N THR A 254 11.64 22.16 0.91
CA THR A 254 11.30 22.59 -0.47
C THR A 254 11.12 21.41 -1.42
N ALA A 255 11.22 20.18 -0.91
CA ALA A 255 10.99 18.97 -1.69
C ALA A 255 9.55 18.98 -2.27
N PRO A 256 9.38 18.57 -3.54
CA PRO A 256 8.04 18.42 -4.10
C PRO A 256 7.22 17.39 -3.30
N GLY A 257 5.90 17.54 -3.31
CA GLY A 257 5.00 16.67 -2.56
C GLY A 257 4.89 15.28 -3.18
N GLU A 258 4.36 14.32 -2.41
CA GLU A 258 4.02 13.00 -2.93
C GLU A 258 2.85 13.11 -3.92
N LYS A 259 3.06 12.66 -5.16
CA LYS A 259 2.02 12.51 -6.18
C LYS A 259 1.37 11.13 -6.12
N THR A 260 2.20 10.10 -6.06
CA THR A 260 1.77 8.69 -6.06
C THR A 260 2.66 7.90 -5.12
N SER A 261 2.07 7.30 -4.09
CA SER A 261 2.77 6.32 -3.26
C SER A 261 2.81 4.96 -3.95
N TYR A 262 3.97 4.31 -3.96
CA TYR A 262 4.13 2.91 -4.40
C TYR A 262 4.25 1.93 -3.23
N GLY A 263 4.01 2.40 -2.00
CA GLY A 263 4.05 1.59 -0.79
C GLY A 263 5.48 1.28 -0.34
N VAL A 264 5.57 0.32 0.59
CA VAL A 264 6.82 -0.08 1.24
C VAL A 264 7.30 -1.41 0.68
N THR A 265 8.55 -1.46 0.24
CA THR A 265 9.23 -2.70 -0.12
C THR A 265 10.27 -3.04 0.94
N ALA A 266 10.22 -4.26 1.47
CA ALA A 266 11.27 -4.78 2.35
C ALA A 266 12.43 -5.32 1.49
N VAL A 267 13.51 -4.53 1.39
CA VAL A 267 14.67 -4.84 0.57
C VAL A 267 15.72 -5.61 1.34
N SER A 268 16.43 -6.50 0.66
CA SER A 268 17.59 -7.22 1.19
C SER A 268 18.60 -7.49 0.08
N PRO A 269 19.92 -7.55 0.40
CA PRO A 269 20.94 -7.79 -0.61
C PRO A 269 20.75 -9.11 -1.37
N GLY A 270 21.16 -9.12 -2.64
CA GLY A 270 21.04 -10.25 -3.55
C GLY A 270 19.74 -10.29 -4.37
N ASN A 271 18.95 -9.22 -4.37
CA ASN A 271 17.62 -9.18 -4.99
C ASN A 271 17.47 -8.03 -6.00
N SER A 272 16.40 -8.10 -6.78
CA SER A 272 15.98 -7.06 -7.72
C SER A 272 14.49 -6.85 -7.57
N TYR A 273 14.07 -5.59 -7.47
CA TYR A 273 12.70 -5.22 -7.13
C TYR A 273 12.10 -4.39 -8.26
N THR A 274 10.93 -4.80 -8.75
CA THR A 274 10.07 -3.91 -9.52
C THR A 274 9.16 -3.18 -8.54
N ILE A 275 9.29 -1.86 -8.48
CA ILE A 275 8.55 -1.02 -7.55
C ILE A 275 7.19 -0.66 -8.16
N ALA A 276 7.19 -0.20 -9.41
CA ALA A 276 5.98 0.17 -10.13
C ALA A 276 6.19 0.02 -11.64
N SER A 277 5.10 -0.21 -12.37
CA SER A 277 5.08 -0.16 -13.84
C SER A 277 3.99 0.79 -14.31
N PHE A 278 4.33 1.64 -15.28
CA PHE A 278 3.51 2.75 -15.75
C PHE A 278 3.80 3.03 -17.22
N LEU A 279 2.92 3.77 -17.90
CA LEU A 279 3.27 4.28 -19.24
C LEU A 279 4.43 5.26 -19.12
N CYS A 280 5.42 5.12 -19.98
CA CYS A 280 6.57 6.02 -20.00
C CYS A 280 6.09 7.48 -20.17
N PRO A 281 6.45 8.39 -19.24
CA PRO A 281 6.12 9.81 -19.35
C PRO A 281 7.05 10.49 -20.36
N ALA A 282 6.92 10.09 -21.62
CA ALA A 282 7.85 10.46 -22.69
C ALA A 282 7.95 11.98 -22.87
N GLY A 283 9.19 12.46 -22.98
CA GLY A 283 9.52 13.88 -23.08
C GLY A 283 9.40 14.65 -21.76
N GLN A 284 9.29 13.96 -20.63
CA GLN A 284 9.17 14.60 -19.31
C GLN A 284 10.32 14.20 -18.39
N ALA A 285 10.69 15.13 -17.52
CA ALA A 285 11.42 14.81 -16.31
C ALA A 285 10.43 14.26 -15.26
N VAL A 286 10.88 13.33 -14.43
CA VAL A 286 10.12 12.78 -13.30
C VAL A 286 11.03 12.60 -12.09
N SER A 287 10.49 12.82 -10.90
CA SER A 287 11.21 12.63 -9.63
C SER A 287 10.56 11.53 -8.78
N TYR A 288 11.40 10.73 -8.13
CA TYR A 288 11.00 9.68 -7.20
C TYR A 288 11.74 9.83 -5.88
N GLU A 289 11.05 9.66 -4.75
CA GLU A 289 11.65 9.66 -3.42
C GLU A 289 11.73 8.24 -2.85
N LEU A 290 12.88 7.91 -2.28
CA LEU A 290 13.07 6.75 -1.42
C LEU A 290 13.24 7.24 0.01
N LYS A 291 12.47 6.66 0.93
CA LYS A 291 12.49 7.01 2.35
C LYS A 291 12.48 5.75 3.23
N ALA A 292 13.27 5.75 4.30
CA ALA A 292 13.32 4.61 5.21
C ALA A 292 12.00 4.46 6.00
N VAL A 293 11.65 3.21 6.27
CA VAL A 293 10.52 2.82 7.13
C VAL A 293 11.04 1.92 8.24
N GLY A 294 10.81 2.31 9.49
CA GLY A 294 11.38 1.62 10.65
C GLY A 294 12.84 2.03 10.90
N ASP A 295 13.69 1.04 11.18
CA ASP A 295 15.11 1.24 11.52
C ASP A 295 16.06 1.05 10.32
N THR A 296 15.51 1.05 9.09
CA THR A 296 16.31 0.89 7.87
C THR A 296 17.34 2.01 7.72
N TYR A 297 18.58 1.59 7.52
CA TYR A 297 19.64 2.42 6.97
C TYR A 297 20.16 1.76 5.70
N LEU A 298 20.19 2.51 4.62
CA LEU A 298 20.86 2.12 3.39
C LEU A 298 21.61 3.33 2.85
N ARG A 299 22.87 3.13 2.49
CA ARG A 299 23.62 4.07 1.69
C ARG A 299 24.40 3.33 0.62
N ASP A 300 24.08 3.55 -0.64
CA ASP A 300 24.67 2.87 -1.80
C ASP A 300 25.20 3.87 -2.83
N PHE A 301 26.27 3.50 -3.54
CA PHE A 301 26.75 4.26 -4.69
C PHE A 301 26.03 3.79 -5.95
N GLN A 302 25.25 4.67 -6.58
CA GLN A 302 24.51 4.36 -7.80
C GLN A 302 25.49 3.99 -8.93
N ASP A 303 25.46 2.74 -9.38
CA ASP A 303 26.44 2.24 -10.35
C ASP A 303 25.84 1.09 -11.17
N TRP A 304 26.19 1.06 -12.46
CA TRP A 304 25.76 0.00 -13.37
C TRP A 304 26.77 -1.17 -13.43
N ASN A 305 28.04 -0.95 -13.04
CA ASN A 305 29.16 -1.84 -13.38
C ASN A 305 29.43 -2.93 -12.33
N PRO A 306 29.89 -4.12 -12.76
CA PRO A 306 29.21 -5.03 -13.69
C PRO A 306 27.91 -5.62 -13.10
N SER A 307 27.69 -5.50 -11.78
CA SER A 307 26.42 -5.82 -11.14
C SER A 307 25.77 -4.50 -10.73
N PRO A 308 24.67 -4.09 -11.39
CA PRO A 308 24.05 -2.80 -11.12
C PRO A 308 23.43 -2.76 -9.72
N ILE A 309 23.58 -1.60 -9.07
CA ILE A 309 22.97 -1.25 -7.79
C ILE A 309 22.35 0.15 -7.89
N GLY A 310 21.23 0.33 -7.18
CA GLY A 310 20.52 1.61 -7.11
C GLY A 310 19.20 1.60 -7.87
N VAL A 311 18.69 2.79 -8.17
CA VAL A 311 17.38 3.02 -8.77
C VAL A 311 17.51 3.21 -10.27
N TYR A 312 16.65 2.56 -11.05
CA TYR A 312 16.62 2.68 -12.51
C TYR A 312 15.19 2.70 -13.03
N ILE A 313 15.01 3.15 -14.27
CA ILE A 313 13.77 2.93 -15.02
C ILE A 313 14.06 1.99 -16.19
N THR A 314 13.44 0.82 -16.25
CA THR A 314 13.53 -0.08 -17.41
C THR A 314 12.36 0.13 -18.37
N LYS A 315 12.54 -0.22 -19.65
CA LYS A 315 11.59 0.06 -20.72
C LYS A 315 11.30 -1.17 -21.56
N CYS A 316 10.03 -1.34 -21.90
CA CYS A 316 9.47 -2.39 -22.75
C CYS A 316 8.11 -1.90 -23.27
#